data_AF-A0A522RAY9-F1
#
_entry.id   AF-A0A522RAY9-F1
#
_cell.length_a   1.000
_cell.length_b   1.000
_cell.length_c   1.000
_cell.angle_alpha   90.00
_cell.angle_beta   90.00
_cell.angle_gamma   90.00
#
_symmetry.space_group_name_H-M   'P 1'
#
loop_
_entity.id
_entity.type
_entity.pdbx_description
1 polymer ?
#
loop_
_entity_poly.entity_id
_entity_poly.type
_entity_poly.pdbx_seq_one_letter_code
_entity_poly.pdbx_strand_id
1 'polypeptide(L)'
;PIKANFREGLDVLQYFISTHGARKGLADTALKTANSGYLTRRLVDVAQDVVVTEHDCGTHDGLTMTSIVEGGDVVEPLRDRVLGRVTVEDVYAPGDDDKPIVERNTLLNEALVEKLDNAGVQSVKVRSPITCESEFGVCALCYGRDLARGHIVNIGEAVGVIAAQSIGEPGTQLTMRTFHIGGAASRAAAVDNVTIKTKGTLKFNNLKTVRHSQGHLVAVSRSGEVSLIDANGRERERYKVPYGANISVRDGAEVKAGQTVANWDPHTHPIVTEVAGRVRYIDFVDGVTVQSSIDELTGLESVVVTDPKRRGSNAKDLRPAVRLEDKKGQDLKLPGTDIPAQSYLPAGAIVSIQDGAEVGVGDVIARIPQESSKTRDITGGLPRVADLFEARKPKEPAILAEVSGVVSFGKDTKGKQRLVIKDAEGNEHEDLIPKWRHIVVFEGEHVEKGETVVDGESDPRDILRLLGVERLAAYLVKEIQDVYRLQGVKINDKHIEAIIRQMLRKVE
;
A
#
# COMPACT_ATOMS: atom_id res chain seq x y z
N PRO A 1 -13.16 24.87 20.58
CA PRO A 1 -13.66 24.63 19.21
C PRO A 1 -14.58 25.79 18.80
N ILE A 2 -14.54 26.21 17.55
CA ILE A 2 -15.48 27.21 17.02
C ILE A 2 -16.82 26.47 16.82
N LYS A 3 -17.84 26.84 17.59
CA LYS A 3 -19.16 26.18 17.53
C LYS A 3 -20.09 26.86 16.52
N ALA A 4 -19.86 28.15 16.25
CA ALA A 4 -20.66 28.95 15.34
C ALA A 4 -20.18 28.80 13.89
N ASN A 5 -21.07 29.01 12.93
CA ASN A 5 -20.72 29.16 11.51
C ASN A 5 -20.62 30.66 11.11
N PHE A 6 -20.11 30.95 9.90
CA PHE A 6 -19.93 32.33 9.45
C PHE A 6 -21.22 33.15 9.39
N ARG A 7 -22.39 32.51 9.22
CA ARG A 7 -23.70 33.19 9.22
C ARG A 7 -24.13 33.59 10.63
N GLU A 8 -23.84 32.77 11.61
CA GLU A 8 -24.09 33.03 13.03
C GLU A 8 -23.14 34.09 13.61
N GLY A 9 -21.98 34.26 12.95
CA GLY A 9 -20.93 35.18 13.37
C GLY A 9 -19.97 34.52 14.36
N LEU A 10 -18.74 35.03 14.38
CA LEU A 10 -17.70 34.58 15.30
C LEU A 10 -17.58 35.60 16.43
N ASP A 11 -17.55 35.12 17.67
CA ASP A 11 -17.16 35.98 18.79
C ASP A 11 -15.67 36.36 18.72
N VAL A 12 -15.26 37.35 19.52
CA VAL A 12 -13.88 37.87 19.51
C VAL A 12 -12.85 36.77 19.79
N LEU A 13 -13.16 35.84 20.70
CA LEU A 13 -12.24 34.78 21.08
C LEU A 13 -12.12 33.72 19.97
N GLN A 14 -13.24 33.32 19.37
CA GLN A 14 -13.28 32.41 18.23
C GLN A 14 -12.52 32.97 17.03
N TYR A 15 -12.73 34.27 16.72
CA TYR A 15 -11.98 34.96 15.68
C TYR A 15 -10.48 34.97 16.02
N PHE A 16 -10.09 35.41 17.22
CA PHE A 16 -8.69 35.45 17.64
C PHE A 16 -8.00 34.08 17.59
N ILE A 17 -8.68 33.00 17.99
CA ILE A 17 -8.16 31.63 17.88
C ILE A 17 -7.93 31.26 16.40
N SER A 18 -8.86 31.59 15.51
CA SER A 18 -8.73 31.32 14.07
C SER A 18 -7.54 32.05 13.43
N THR A 19 -7.19 33.26 13.92
CA THR A 19 -6.08 34.03 13.37
C THR A 19 -4.72 33.36 13.56
N HIS A 20 -4.52 32.54 14.60
CA HIS A 20 -3.26 31.84 14.81
C HIS A 20 -3.01 30.80 13.72
N GLY A 21 -4.05 30.02 13.39
CA GLY A 21 -4.04 29.06 12.31
C GLY A 21 -3.88 29.72 10.94
N ALA A 22 -4.60 30.80 10.68
CA ALA A 22 -4.50 31.59 9.45
C ALA A 22 -3.09 32.20 9.27
N ARG A 23 -2.53 32.79 10.33
CA ARG A 23 -1.17 33.37 10.31
C ARG A 23 -0.11 32.31 10.06
N LYS A 24 -0.22 31.14 10.70
CA LYS A 24 0.68 30.01 10.43
C LYS A 24 0.58 29.57 8.96
N GLY A 25 -0.64 29.44 8.43
CA GLY A 25 -0.87 29.08 7.03
C GLY A 25 -0.24 30.04 6.03
N LEU A 26 -0.39 31.35 6.26
CA LEU A 26 0.23 32.40 5.43
C LEU A 26 1.77 32.41 5.53
N ALA A 27 2.32 32.25 6.73
CA ALA A 27 3.77 32.18 6.93
C ALA A 27 4.37 30.93 6.26
N ASP A 28 3.73 29.78 6.41
CA ASP A 28 4.12 28.53 5.75
C ASP A 28 4.07 28.67 4.23
N THR A 29 3.04 29.33 3.69
CA THR A 29 2.92 29.62 2.25
C THR A 29 4.13 30.41 1.76
N ALA A 30 4.47 31.49 2.45
CA ALA A 30 5.58 32.37 2.06
C ALA A 30 6.95 31.64 2.11
N LEU A 31 7.19 30.83 3.15
CA LEU A 31 8.47 30.14 3.33
C LEU A 31 8.61 28.90 2.45
N LYS A 32 7.57 28.05 2.38
CA LYS A 32 7.65 26.75 1.69
C LYS A 32 7.65 26.88 0.18
N THR A 33 7.15 28.00 -0.38
CA THR A 33 7.23 28.28 -1.82
C THR A 33 8.68 28.24 -2.33
N ALA A 34 9.63 28.71 -1.52
CA ALA A 34 11.06 28.63 -1.84
C ALA A 34 11.56 27.19 -1.99
N ASN A 35 11.08 26.26 -1.16
CA ASN A 35 11.46 24.85 -1.24
C ASN A 35 10.97 24.19 -2.54
N SER A 36 9.77 24.57 -2.99
CA SER A 36 9.22 24.09 -4.27
C SER A 36 10.01 24.61 -5.47
N GLY A 37 10.34 25.91 -5.47
CA GLY A 37 11.19 26.50 -6.51
C GLY A 37 12.57 25.87 -6.55
N TYR A 38 13.16 25.59 -5.38
CA TYR A 38 14.45 24.89 -5.28
C TYR A 38 14.39 23.45 -5.81
N LEU A 39 13.34 22.70 -5.48
CA LEU A 39 13.10 21.36 -6.04
C LEU A 39 13.00 21.42 -7.57
N THR A 40 12.23 22.36 -8.10
CA THR A 40 12.08 22.55 -9.56
C THR A 40 13.43 22.80 -10.24
N ARG A 41 14.26 23.67 -9.66
CA ARG A 41 15.62 23.94 -10.17
C ARG A 41 16.45 22.65 -10.24
N ARG A 42 16.44 21.85 -9.17
CA ARG A 42 17.17 20.58 -9.11
C ARG A 42 16.65 19.54 -10.10
N LEU A 43 15.33 19.47 -10.29
CA LEU A 43 14.73 18.59 -11.29
C LEU A 43 15.20 18.96 -12.70
N VAL A 44 15.25 20.26 -13.02
CA VAL A 44 15.79 20.74 -14.31
C VAL A 44 17.27 20.41 -14.45
N ASP A 45 18.09 20.67 -13.42
CA ASP A 45 19.54 20.39 -13.45
C ASP A 45 19.83 18.91 -13.77
N VAL A 46 19.01 17.98 -13.25
CA VAL A 46 19.16 16.54 -13.47
C VAL A 46 18.55 16.08 -14.80
N ALA A 47 17.45 16.70 -15.24
CA ALA A 47 16.70 16.26 -16.41
C ALA A 47 17.06 16.99 -17.72
N GLN A 48 17.93 17.99 -17.69
CA GLN A 48 18.29 18.78 -18.88
C GLN A 48 18.85 17.94 -20.05
N ASP A 49 19.53 16.83 -19.74
CA ASP A 49 20.13 15.93 -20.75
C ASP A 49 19.08 15.01 -21.41
N VAL A 50 17.83 15.02 -20.92
CA VAL A 50 16.75 14.19 -21.49
C VAL A 50 16.10 14.95 -22.65
N VAL A 51 16.75 14.83 -23.80
CA VAL A 51 16.30 15.38 -25.09
C VAL A 51 15.88 14.21 -25.99
N VAL A 52 14.91 14.43 -26.87
CA VAL A 52 14.57 13.46 -27.91
C VAL A 52 15.66 13.47 -28.98
N THR A 53 16.45 12.40 -29.09
CA THR A 53 17.64 12.35 -29.96
C THR A 53 17.42 11.52 -31.22
N GLU A 54 16.55 10.52 -31.15
CA GLU A 54 16.28 9.60 -32.25
C GLU A 54 14.79 9.22 -32.31
N HIS A 55 14.37 8.56 -33.38
CA HIS A 55 12.98 8.16 -33.55
C HIS A 55 12.63 6.91 -32.73
N ASP A 56 13.43 5.84 -32.86
CA ASP A 56 13.20 4.55 -32.21
C ASP A 56 14.54 3.95 -31.75
N CYS A 57 14.65 3.62 -30.46
CA CYS A 57 15.82 2.95 -29.90
C CYS A 57 15.82 1.43 -30.10
N GLY A 58 14.75 0.85 -30.66
CA GLY A 58 14.63 -0.59 -30.93
C GLY A 58 14.24 -1.45 -29.72
N THR A 59 14.04 -0.86 -28.53
CA THR A 59 13.73 -1.64 -27.32
C THR A 59 12.45 -2.48 -27.49
N HIS A 60 12.51 -3.70 -26.97
CA HIS A 60 11.39 -4.62 -26.82
C HIS A 60 10.85 -4.65 -25.39
N ASP A 61 11.38 -3.80 -24.52
CA ASP A 61 10.95 -3.71 -23.13
C ASP A 61 10.12 -2.45 -22.87
N GLY A 62 9.31 -2.51 -21.82
CA GLY A 62 8.38 -1.46 -21.46
C GLY A 62 7.70 -1.72 -20.14
N LEU A 63 6.80 -0.82 -19.77
CA LEU A 63 6.07 -0.89 -18.52
C LEU A 63 4.66 -1.42 -18.76
N THR A 64 4.22 -2.33 -17.90
CA THR A 64 2.84 -2.81 -17.91
C THR A 64 1.94 -1.77 -17.26
N MET A 65 1.06 -1.17 -18.06
CA MET A 65 0.08 -0.19 -17.58
C MET A 65 -1.27 -0.86 -17.35
N THR A 66 -1.84 -0.62 -16.18
CA THR A 66 -3.18 -1.06 -15.78
C THR A 66 -4.00 0.14 -15.33
N SER A 67 -5.33 0.01 -15.25
CA SER A 67 -6.15 0.97 -14.52
C SER A 67 -5.73 1.04 -13.05
N ILE A 68 -5.80 2.24 -12.47
CA ILE A 68 -5.59 2.44 -11.04
C ILE A 68 -6.95 2.37 -10.38
N VAL A 69 -7.18 1.31 -9.60
CA VAL A 69 -8.42 1.07 -8.88
C VAL A 69 -8.11 1.04 -7.39
N GLU A 70 -8.71 1.94 -6.62
CA GLU A 70 -8.48 2.08 -5.19
C GLU A 70 -9.78 2.34 -4.44
N GLY A 71 -9.96 1.67 -3.30
CA GLY A 71 -11.10 1.93 -2.42
C GLY A 71 -12.46 1.72 -3.09
N GLY A 72 -12.52 0.89 -4.13
CA GLY A 72 -13.74 0.65 -4.89
C GLY A 72 -14.07 1.66 -5.97
N ASP A 73 -13.16 2.58 -6.28
CA ASP A 73 -13.30 3.52 -7.39
C ASP A 73 -12.15 3.33 -8.38
N VAL A 74 -12.47 3.43 -9.67
CA VAL A 74 -11.46 3.58 -10.72
C VAL A 74 -10.94 5.01 -10.66
N VAL A 75 -9.82 5.21 -9.97
CA VAL A 75 -9.16 6.52 -9.81
C VAL A 75 -8.69 7.04 -11.16
N GLU A 76 -8.06 6.16 -11.94
CA GLU A 76 -7.62 6.48 -13.29
C GLU A 76 -7.82 5.28 -14.23
N PRO A 77 -8.66 5.41 -15.26
CA PRO A 77 -8.91 4.32 -16.19
C PRO A 77 -7.69 4.08 -17.08
N LEU A 78 -7.54 2.85 -17.60
CA LEU A 78 -6.43 2.47 -18.47
C LEU A 78 -6.29 3.44 -19.65
N ARG A 79 -7.42 3.86 -20.23
CA ARG A 79 -7.44 4.79 -21.37
C ARG A 79 -6.69 6.09 -21.14
N ASP A 80 -6.84 6.70 -19.98
CA ASP A 80 -6.23 8.00 -19.68
C ASP A 80 -4.71 7.83 -19.47
N ARG A 81 -4.30 6.70 -18.88
CA ARG A 81 -2.89 6.37 -18.60
C ARG A 81 -2.08 6.04 -19.86
N VAL A 82 -2.70 5.36 -20.83
CA VAL A 82 -2.02 4.93 -22.07
C VAL A 82 -2.16 5.92 -23.21
N LEU A 83 -3.03 6.94 -23.10
CA LEU A 83 -3.22 7.95 -24.13
C LEU A 83 -1.90 8.66 -24.46
N GLY A 84 -1.55 8.68 -25.74
CA GLY A 84 -0.34 9.30 -26.24
C GLY A 84 0.94 8.53 -25.92
N ARG A 85 0.85 7.24 -25.55
CA ARG A 85 1.98 6.31 -25.46
C ARG A 85 2.06 5.40 -26.67
N VAL A 86 3.15 4.65 -26.78
CA VAL A 86 3.40 3.70 -27.87
C VAL A 86 3.41 2.28 -27.31
N THR A 87 2.80 1.33 -28.03
CA THR A 87 2.77 -0.09 -27.65
C THR A 87 4.13 -0.77 -27.88
N VAL A 88 4.52 -1.66 -26.97
CA VAL A 88 5.76 -2.47 -27.09
C VAL A 88 5.53 -3.76 -27.85
N GLU A 89 4.32 -4.31 -27.73
CA GLU A 89 3.88 -5.57 -28.31
C GLU A 89 2.48 -5.40 -28.93
N ASP A 90 2.08 -6.38 -29.72
CA ASP A 90 0.73 -6.43 -30.30
C ASP A 90 -0.30 -6.64 -29.18
N VAL A 91 -1.35 -5.82 -29.17
CA VAL A 91 -2.41 -5.86 -28.15
C VAL A 91 -3.63 -6.55 -28.72
N TYR A 92 -4.02 -7.64 -28.05
CA TYR A 92 -5.13 -8.51 -28.44
C TYR A 92 -6.39 -8.26 -27.60
N ALA A 93 -7.56 -8.63 -28.12
CA ALA A 93 -8.77 -8.64 -27.32
C ALA A 93 -8.75 -9.84 -26.36
N PRO A 94 -9.35 -9.73 -25.16
CA PRO A 94 -9.46 -10.88 -24.27
C PRO A 94 -10.19 -12.05 -24.95
N GLY A 95 -9.48 -13.16 -25.21
CA GLY A 95 -10.01 -14.36 -25.84
C GLY A 95 -9.93 -14.41 -27.38
N ASP A 96 -9.25 -13.46 -28.02
CA ASP A 96 -8.95 -13.46 -29.47
C ASP A 96 -7.45 -13.21 -29.69
N ASP A 97 -6.72 -14.27 -30.02
CA ASP A 97 -5.27 -14.24 -30.26
C ASP A 97 -4.91 -14.14 -31.76
N ASP A 98 -5.90 -14.18 -32.66
CA ASP A 98 -5.64 -14.26 -34.11
C ASP A 98 -5.49 -12.87 -34.73
N LYS A 99 -6.16 -11.84 -34.17
CA LYS A 99 -6.14 -10.49 -34.71
C LYS A 99 -5.82 -9.42 -33.67
N PRO A 100 -4.68 -8.72 -33.79
CA PRO A 100 -4.37 -7.63 -32.88
C PRO A 100 -5.31 -6.44 -33.09
N ILE A 101 -5.75 -5.82 -32.00
CA ILE A 101 -6.49 -4.55 -32.00
C ILE A 101 -5.54 -3.41 -32.37
N VAL A 102 -4.33 -3.47 -31.80
CA VAL A 102 -3.27 -2.48 -31.98
C VAL A 102 -1.96 -3.22 -32.17
N GLU A 103 -1.27 -2.97 -33.28
CA GLU A 103 0.05 -3.53 -33.56
C GLU A 103 1.14 -2.86 -32.71
N ARG A 104 2.28 -3.52 -32.57
CA ARG A 104 3.49 -2.99 -31.94
C ARG A 104 3.91 -1.65 -32.58
N ASN A 105 4.54 -0.80 -31.77
CA ASN A 105 5.04 0.52 -32.18
C ASN A 105 3.95 1.49 -32.67
N THR A 106 2.69 1.25 -32.29
CA THR A 106 1.58 2.13 -32.64
C THR A 106 1.37 3.19 -31.57
N LEU A 107 1.27 4.46 -31.98
CA LEU A 107 0.89 5.55 -31.09
C LEU A 107 -0.59 5.46 -30.73
N LEU A 108 -0.89 5.35 -29.44
CA LEU A 108 -2.24 5.29 -28.89
C LEU A 108 -2.89 6.69 -28.91
N ASN A 109 -3.79 6.90 -29.86
CA ASN A 109 -4.67 8.08 -29.92
C ASN A 109 -6.04 7.80 -29.28
N GLU A 110 -6.89 8.82 -29.20
CA GLU A 110 -8.21 8.75 -28.57
C GLU A 110 -9.08 7.62 -29.15
N ALA A 111 -9.05 7.43 -30.47
CA ALA A 111 -9.85 6.41 -31.15
C ALA A 111 -9.35 4.98 -30.89
N LEU A 112 -8.03 4.77 -30.88
CA LEU A 112 -7.44 3.45 -30.58
C LEU A 112 -7.65 3.10 -29.10
N VAL A 113 -7.51 4.07 -28.22
CA VAL A 113 -7.75 3.89 -26.81
C VAL A 113 -9.21 3.57 -26.52
N GLU A 114 -10.16 4.21 -27.20
CA GLU A 114 -11.58 3.87 -27.10
C GLU A 114 -11.86 2.45 -27.62
N LYS A 115 -11.19 2.01 -28.68
CA LYS A 115 -11.26 0.61 -29.14
C LYS A 115 -10.73 -0.37 -28.09
N LEU A 116 -9.59 -0.08 -27.47
CA LEU A 116 -9.02 -0.90 -26.39
C LEU A 116 -9.96 -0.98 -25.18
N ASP A 117 -10.52 0.17 -24.78
CA ASP A 117 -11.51 0.25 -23.70
C ASP A 117 -12.73 -0.59 -24.08
N ASN A 118 -13.36 -0.40 -25.25
CA ASN A 118 -14.52 -1.16 -25.71
C ASN A 118 -14.26 -2.67 -25.81
N ALA A 119 -13.06 -3.08 -26.23
CA ALA A 119 -12.68 -4.47 -26.34
C ALA A 119 -12.44 -5.17 -24.99
N GLY A 120 -12.34 -4.42 -23.87
CA GLY A 120 -12.15 -5.04 -22.55
C GLY A 120 -10.71 -5.29 -22.16
N VAL A 121 -9.74 -4.65 -22.82
CA VAL A 121 -8.31 -4.82 -22.50
C VAL A 121 -8.02 -4.31 -21.08
N GLN A 122 -7.43 -5.16 -20.24
CA GLN A 122 -7.14 -4.85 -18.83
C GLN A 122 -5.76 -4.23 -18.61
N SER A 123 -4.78 -4.63 -19.42
CA SER A 123 -3.39 -4.22 -19.30
C SER A 123 -2.78 -4.02 -20.68
N VAL A 124 -1.89 -3.05 -20.82
CA VAL A 124 -1.14 -2.80 -22.06
C VAL A 124 0.31 -2.57 -21.70
N LYS A 125 1.22 -3.29 -22.36
CA LYS A 125 2.66 -3.03 -22.28
C LYS A 125 3.03 -1.87 -23.19
N VAL A 126 3.45 -0.75 -22.59
CA VAL A 126 3.78 0.49 -23.32
C VAL A 126 5.26 0.83 -23.16
N ARG A 127 5.78 1.55 -24.14
CA ARG A 127 7.14 2.09 -24.07
C ARG A 127 7.18 3.19 -23.01
N SER A 128 8.35 3.34 -22.40
CA SER A 128 8.59 4.32 -21.34
C SER A 128 9.95 4.97 -21.52
N PRO A 129 10.14 6.23 -21.07
CA PRO A 129 11.46 6.81 -20.91
C PRO A 129 12.41 5.94 -20.06
N ILE A 130 11.88 5.17 -19.10
CA ILE A 130 12.71 4.32 -18.22
C ILE A 130 13.37 3.18 -19.00
N THR A 131 12.62 2.49 -19.86
CA THR A 131 13.10 1.33 -20.64
C THR A 131 13.78 1.74 -21.95
N CYS A 132 14.02 3.03 -22.18
CA CYS A 132 14.61 3.53 -23.40
C CYS A 132 16.12 3.20 -23.48
N GLU A 133 16.54 2.54 -24.56
CA GLU A 133 17.92 2.08 -24.77
C GLU A 133 18.83 3.11 -25.47
N SER A 134 18.30 4.28 -25.83
CA SER A 134 19.10 5.38 -26.39
C SER A 134 20.26 5.78 -25.48
N GLU A 135 21.47 5.88 -26.04
CA GLU A 135 22.70 6.23 -25.29
C GLU A 135 22.63 7.65 -24.70
N PHE A 136 22.14 8.62 -25.49
CA PHE A 136 21.95 10.00 -25.08
C PHE A 136 20.50 10.39 -25.23
N GLY A 137 19.91 10.95 -24.17
CA GLY A 137 18.51 11.36 -24.17
C GLY A 137 17.52 10.19 -24.17
N VAL A 138 16.49 10.31 -25.00
CA VAL A 138 15.43 9.30 -25.21
C VAL A 138 14.99 9.29 -26.67
N CYS A 139 14.43 8.18 -27.14
CA CYS A 139 13.79 8.13 -28.46
C CYS A 139 12.36 8.66 -28.45
N ALA A 140 11.87 9.12 -29.61
CA ALA A 140 10.54 9.69 -29.77
C ALA A 140 9.44 8.68 -29.41
N LEU A 141 9.59 7.40 -29.78
CA LEU A 141 8.60 6.37 -29.48
C LEU A 141 8.52 6.01 -27.99
N CYS A 142 9.61 6.11 -27.22
CA CYS A 142 9.57 5.85 -25.78
C CYS A 142 8.86 6.95 -24.99
N TYR A 143 8.88 8.20 -25.49
CA TYR A 143 8.12 9.30 -24.90
C TYR A 143 6.69 9.39 -25.46
N GLY A 144 6.53 9.10 -26.75
CA GLY A 144 5.27 9.11 -27.49
C GLY A 144 4.82 10.52 -27.89
N ARG A 145 3.57 10.86 -27.54
CA ARG A 145 2.92 12.12 -27.89
C ARG A 145 3.39 13.28 -27.03
N ASP A 146 3.67 14.41 -27.66
CA ASP A 146 3.77 15.72 -27.01
C ASP A 146 2.35 16.16 -26.58
N LEU A 147 2.16 16.34 -25.28
CA LEU A 147 0.86 16.68 -24.70
C LEU A 147 0.43 18.13 -24.96
N ALA A 148 1.36 19.02 -25.32
CA ALA A 148 1.05 20.42 -25.63
C ALA A 148 0.60 20.61 -27.09
N ARG A 149 1.24 19.91 -28.04
CA ARG A 149 0.96 20.05 -29.48
C ARG A 149 0.12 18.92 -30.07
N GLY A 150 0.11 17.76 -29.42
CA GLY A 150 -0.76 16.65 -29.79
C GLY A 150 -0.25 15.75 -30.91
N HIS A 151 0.98 15.92 -31.41
CA HIS A 151 1.64 15.00 -32.34
C HIS A 151 2.73 14.18 -31.63
N ILE A 152 3.36 13.22 -32.33
CA ILE A 152 4.58 12.54 -31.82
C ILE A 152 5.63 13.60 -31.50
N VAL A 153 6.32 13.44 -30.38
CA VAL A 153 7.35 14.39 -29.94
C VAL A 153 8.44 14.56 -31.00
N ASN A 154 8.89 15.80 -31.20
CA ASN A 154 9.87 16.09 -32.24
C ASN A 154 11.29 15.76 -31.76
N ILE A 155 12.16 15.37 -32.69
CA ILE A 155 13.59 15.26 -32.43
C ILE A 155 14.13 16.65 -32.08
N GLY A 156 14.94 16.73 -31.02
CA GLY A 156 15.48 17.95 -30.44
C GLY A 156 14.65 18.53 -29.29
N GLU A 157 13.49 17.95 -28.97
CA GLU A 157 12.65 18.44 -27.89
C GLU A 157 13.18 18.06 -26.50
N ALA A 158 13.33 19.05 -25.61
CA ALA A 158 13.89 18.89 -24.27
C ALA A 158 12.83 18.36 -23.27
N VAL A 159 12.41 17.11 -23.47
CA VAL A 159 11.34 16.48 -22.68
C VAL A 159 11.62 16.38 -21.18
N GLY A 160 12.89 16.35 -20.77
CA GLY A 160 13.25 16.39 -19.35
C GLY A 160 12.98 17.73 -18.68
N VAL A 161 13.26 18.85 -19.36
CA VAL A 161 12.93 20.18 -18.84
C VAL A 161 11.41 20.36 -18.77
N ILE A 162 10.69 19.89 -19.80
CA ILE A 162 9.21 19.89 -19.81
C ILE A 162 8.69 19.08 -18.62
N ALA A 163 9.20 17.86 -18.41
CA ALA A 163 8.81 17.01 -17.28
C ALA A 163 9.07 17.67 -15.92
N ALA A 164 10.25 18.27 -15.74
CA ALA A 164 10.59 18.98 -14.51
C ALA A 164 9.65 20.16 -14.24
N GLN A 165 9.26 20.91 -15.27
CA GLN A 165 8.29 22.01 -15.17
C GLN A 165 6.88 21.52 -14.86
N SER A 166 6.43 20.46 -15.53
CA SER A 166 5.11 19.83 -15.31
C SER A 166 4.93 19.29 -13.89
N ILE A 167 6.02 19.04 -13.16
CA ILE A 167 6.01 18.65 -11.74
C ILE A 167 6.17 19.90 -10.85
N GLY A 168 7.17 20.74 -11.14
CA GLY A 168 7.57 21.85 -10.28
C GLY A 168 6.60 23.04 -10.22
N GLU A 169 6.00 23.42 -11.36
CA GLU A 169 5.05 24.54 -11.42
C GLU A 169 3.76 24.21 -10.64
N PRO A 170 3.12 23.05 -10.85
CA PRO A 170 2.00 22.65 -10.01
C PRO A 170 2.41 22.48 -8.54
N GLY A 171 3.58 21.90 -8.24
CA GLY A 171 4.05 21.75 -6.85
C GLY A 171 4.18 23.09 -6.11
N THR A 172 4.59 24.13 -6.83
CA THR A 172 4.67 25.49 -6.29
C THR A 172 3.27 26.07 -6.08
N GLN A 173 2.36 25.85 -7.02
CA GLN A 173 0.96 26.25 -6.90
C GLN A 173 0.25 25.54 -5.73
N LEU A 174 0.53 24.26 -5.49
CA LEU A 174 0.00 23.51 -4.35
C LEU A 174 0.42 24.14 -3.02
N THR A 175 1.71 24.50 -2.93
CA THR A 175 2.25 25.17 -1.75
C THR A 175 1.58 26.52 -1.48
N MET A 176 1.03 27.17 -2.52
CA MET A 176 0.24 28.38 -2.36
C MET A 176 -1.23 28.14 -2.00
N ARG A 177 -1.87 27.06 -2.45
CA ARG A 177 -3.32 26.85 -2.28
C ARG A 177 -3.70 26.15 -0.96
N THR A 178 -2.92 25.16 -0.51
CA THR A 178 -3.36 24.21 0.53
C THR A 178 -3.34 24.80 1.95
N PHE A 179 -2.45 25.75 2.24
CA PHE A 179 -2.16 26.17 3.62
C PHE A 179 -3.15 27.21 4.18
N HIS A 180 -4.17 27.60 3.42
CA HIS A 180 -5.12 28.64 3.82
C HIS A 180 -6.31 28.09 4.63
N ILE A 181 -6.41 26.77 4.77
CA ILE A 181 -7.46 26.06 5.51
C ILE A 181 -7.07 25.84 6.98
N GLY A 182 -6.08 26.59 7.50
CA GLY A 182 -5.52 26.44 8.85
C GLY A 182 -6.47 26.70 10.04
N GLY A 183 -7.79 26.78 9.83
CA GLY A 183 -8.80 27.06 10.86
C GLY A 183 -9.82 25.94 11.12
N ALA A 184 -9.87 24.89 10.28
CA ALA A 184 -10.82 23.78 10.43
C ALA A 184 -10.17 22.45 10.03
N ALA A 185 -10.33 21.42 10.86
CA ALA A 185 -9.88 20.06 10.58
C ALA A 185 -11.08 19.10 10.71
N SER A 186 -11.26 18.23 9.72
CA SER A 186 -12.22 17.13 9.79
C SER A 186 -11.48 15.80 9.65
N ARG A 187 -11.89 14.81 10.45
CA ARG A 187 -11.33 13.46 10.42
C ARG A 187 -12.26 12.61 9.57
N ALA A 188 -11.72 11.91 8.57
CA ALA A 188 -12.47 10.89 7.84
C ALA A 188 -12.74 9.70 8.78
N ALA A 189 -13.94 9.10 8.69
CA ALA A 189 -14.27 7.89 9.43
C ALA A 189 -13.36 6.73 8.99
N ALA A 190 -12.97 5.87 9.93
CA ALA A 190 -12.20 4.67 9.62
C ALA A 190 -13.08 3.69 8.84
N VAL A 191 -12.53 3.12 7.77
CA VAL A 191 -13.23 2.14 6.92
C VAL A 191 -13.23 0.78 7.62
N ASP A 192 -14.41 0.24 7.87
CA ASP A 192 -14.66 -1.02 8.60
C ASP A 192 -15.27 -2.12 7.72
N ASN A 193 -15.61 -1.81 6.47
CA ASN A 193 -16.22 -2.78 5.56
C ASN A 193 -15.93 -2.46 4.08
N VAL A 194 -16.14 -3.48 3.24
CA VAL A 194 -16.21 -3.36 1.78
C VAL A 194 -17.66 -3.57 1.36
N THR A 195 -18.25 -2.51 0.82
CA THR A 195 -19.56 -2.55 0.19
C THR A 195 -19.42 -2.30 -1.30
N ILE A 196 -19.91 -3.25 -2.09
CA ILE A 196 -19.80 -3.24 -3.55
C ILE A 196 -20.73 -2.19 -4.14
N LYS A 197 -20.25 -1.42 -5.12
CA LYS A 197 -21.03 -0.33 -5.74
C LYS A 197 -21.75 -0.75 -7.01
N THR A 198 -21.23 -1.73 -7.73
CA THR A 198 -21.73 -2.17 -9.03
C THR A 198 -22.00 -3.68 -9.07
N LYS A 199 -22.82 -4.14 -10.02
CA LYS A 199 -23.06 -5.58 -10.20
C LYS A 199 -21.85 -6.21 -10.90
N GLY A 200 -21.38 -7.34 -10.41
CA GLY A 200 -20.31 -8.10 -11.04
C GLY A 200 -20.03 -9.42 -10.33
N THR A 201 -18.93 -10.04 -10.70
CA THR A 201 -18.40 -11.28 -10.11
C THR A 201 -17.16 -10.96 -9.30
N LEU A 202 -17.07 -11.44 -8.08
CA LEU A 202 -15.87 -11.25 -7.26
C LEU A 202 -14.74 -12.18 -7.68
N LYS A 203 -13.52 -11.66 -7.65
CA LYS A 203 -12.28 -12.41 -7.79
C LYS A 203 -11.35 -12.12 -6.63
N PHE A 204 -10.84 -13.17 -6.02
CA PHE A 204 -9.84 -13.08 -4.96
C PHE A 204 -8.44 -13.02 -5.57
N ASN A 205 -7.65 -12.01 -5.23
CA ASN A 205 -6.28 -11.84 -5.67
C ASN A 205 -5.34 -11.92 -4.45
N ASN A 206 -4.40 -12.87 -4.47
CA ASN A 206 -3.46 -13.12 -3.37
C ASN A 206 -4.13 -13.27 -1.98
N LEU A 207 -5.39 -13.69 -1.96
CA LEU A 207 -6.22 -13.77 -0.76
C LEU A 207 -6.38 -15.23 -0.35
N LYS A 208 -5.63 -15.65 0.67
CA LYS A 208 -5.82 -16.94 1.34
C LYS A 208 -6.95 -16.81 2.35
N THR A 209 -7.87 -17.76 2.36
CA THR A 209 -9.02 -17.76 3.28
C THR A 209 -9.16 -19.08 3.99
N VAL A 210 -9.67 -19.03 5.22
CA VAL A 210 -10.11 -20.20 5.96
C VAL A 210 -11.61 -20.14 6.18
N ARG A 211 -12.26 -21.30 6.26
CA ARG A 211 -13.71 -21.37 6.43
C ARG A 211 -14.06 -21.42 7.90
N HIS A 212 -14.78 -20.40 8.36
CA HIS A 212 -15.27 -20.33 9.72
C HIS A 212 -16.45 -21.30 9.96
N SER A 213 -16.62 -21.74 11.21
CA SER A 213 -17.71 -22.62 11.64
C SER A 213 -19.10 -22.03 11.37
N GLN A 214 -19.23 -20.70 11.45
CA GLN A 214 -20.45 -19.95 11.15
C GLN A 214 -20.73 -19.78 9.65
N GLY A 215 -19.88 -20.34 8.77
CA GLY A 215 -20.12 -20.42 7.33
C GLY A 215 -19.54 -19.29 6.49
N HIS A 216 -19.04 -18.20 7.09
CA HIS A 216 -18.28 -17.15 6.41
C HIS A 216 -16.81 -17.55 6.24
N LEU A 217 -16.08 -16.80 5.40
CA LEU A 217 -14.64 -16.96 5.20
C LEU A 217 -13.90 -15.92 6.03
N VAL A 218 -12.69 -16.26 6.50
CA VAL A 218 -11.81 -15.32 7.21
C VAL A 218 -10.52 -15.21 6.42
N ALA A 219 -10.09 -13.97 6.16
CA ALA A 219 -8.83 -13.70 5.46
C ALA A 219 -7.63 -14.07 6.34
N VAL A 220 -6.71 -14.89 5.83
CA VAL A 220 -5.46 -15.28 6.51
C VAL A 220 -4.22 -14.83 5.76
N SER A 221 -4.37 -13.88 4.83
CA SER A 221 -3.29 -13.26 4.07
C SER A 221 -3.34 -11.74 4.17
N ARG A 222 -2.18 -11.07 4.21
CA ARG A 222 -2.07 -9.61 4.39
C ARG A 222 -2.12 -8.81 3.09
N SER A 223 -1.63 -9.40 2.02
CA SER A 223 -1.63 -8.86 0.65
C SER A 223 -2.90 -9.21 -0.12
N GLY A 224 -3.91 -9.76 0.57
CA GLY A 224 -5.17 -10.18 -0.04
C GLY A 224 -6.00 -8.99 -0.54
N GLU A 225 -6.49 -9.11 -1.76
CA GLU A 225 -7.35 -8.13 -2.40
C GLU A 225 -8.59 -8.82 -2.96
N VAL A 226 -9.69 -8.09 -2.93
CA VAL A 226 -10.96 -8.48 -3.55
C VAL A 226 -11.24 -7.53 -4.69
N SER A 227 -11.35 -8.10 -5.88
CA SER A 227 -11.65 -7.38 -7.12
C SER A 227 -13.04 -7.72 -7.61
N LEU A 228 -13.79 -6.73 -8.08
CA LEU A 228 -15.06 -6.93 -8.78
C LEU A 228 -14.82 -6.88 -10.28
N ILE A 229 -15.19 -7.97 -10.95
CA ILE A 229 -15.09 -8.13 -12.39
C ILE A 229 -16.49 -7.97 -13.02
N ASP A 230 -16.61 -7.14 -14.05
CA ASP A 230 -17.85 -6.99 -14.81
C ASP A 230 -18.07 -8.14 -15.82
N ALA A 231 -19.22 -8.14 -16.50
CA ALA A 231 -19.56 -9.18 -17.48
C ALA A 231 -18.59 -9.26 -18.68
N ASN A 232 -17.84 -8.18 -18.94
CA ASN A 232 -16.84 -8.12 -20.01
C ASN A 232 -15.44 -8.48 -19.50
N GLY A 233 -15.36 -9.03 -18.30
CA GLY A 233 -14.09 -9.38 -17.68
C GLY A 233 -13.30 -8.20 -17.14
N ARG A 234 -13.82 -6.96 -17.11
CA ARG A 234 -13.04 -5.81 -16.62
C ARG A 234 -13.10 -5.71 -15.11
N GLU A 235 -11.97 -5.35 -14.52
CA GLU A 235 -11.94 -4.98 -13.12
C GLU A 235 -12.51 -3.57 -12.91
N ARG A 236 -13.58 -3.47 -12.12
CA ARG A 236 -14.28 -2.21 -11.81
C ARG A 236 -13.94 -1.68 -10.44
N GLU A 237 -13.81 -2.58 -9.48
CA GLU A 237 -13.59 -2.24 -8.07
C GLU A 237 -12.47 -3.14 -7.55
N ARG A 238 -11.57 -2.57 -6.76
CA ARG A 238 -10.48 -3.29 -6.08
C ARG A 238 -10.41 -2.78 -4.66
N TYR A 239 -10.43 -3.71 -3.72
CA TYR A 239 -10.40 -3.44 -2.31
C TYR A 239 -9.31 -4.28 -1.66
N LYS A 240 -8.42 -3.62 -0.91
CA LYS A 240 -7.50 -4.31 -0.02
C LYS A 240 -8.30 -4.89 1.14
N VAL A 241 -8.10 -6.18 1.42
CA VAL A 241 -8.76 -6.88 2.53
C VAL A 241 -7.72 -7.16 3.60
N PRO A 242 -7.86 -6.61 4.81
CA PRO A 242 -6.90 -6.85 5.88
C PRO A 242 -6.98 -8.29 6.39
N TYR A 243 -5.88 -8.75 6.99
CA TYR A 243 -5.83 -10.02 7.70
C TYR A 243 -6.90 -10.07 8.80
N GLY A 244 -7.60 -11.20 8.89
CA GLY A 244 -8.70 -11.46 9.82
C GLY A 244 -10.01 -10.76 9.48
N ALA A 245 -10.13 -10.16 8.29
CA ALA A 245 -11.42 -9.70 7.79
C ALA A 245 -12.37 -10.88 7.54
N ASN A 246 -13.64 -10.70 7.92
CA ASN A 246 -14.70 -11.65 7.62
C ASN A 246 -15.27 -11.36 6.25
N ILE A 247 -15.30 -12.38 5.38
CA ILE A 247 -15.77 -12.31 4.01
C ILE A 247 -17.04 -13.15 3.90
N SER A 248 -18.14 -12.52 3.49
CA SER A 248 -19.48 -13.14 3.44
C SER A 248 -19.75 -13.94 2.16
N VAL A 249 -18.87 -13.80 1.16
CA VAL A 249 -19.04 -14.29 -0.21
C VAL A 249 -17.84 -15.12 -0.64
N ARG A 250 -18.04 -16.02 -1.59
CA ARG A 250 -16.97 -16.89 -2.12
C ARG A 250 -16.30 -16.28 -3.34
N ASP A 251 -15.11 -16.75 -3.66
CA ASP A 251 -14.44 -16.45 -4.92
C ASP A 251 -15.31 -16.89 -6.11
N GLY A 252 -15.42 -16.05 -7.13
CA GLY A 252 -16.29 -16.26 -8.29
C GLY A 252 -17.78 -16.05 -8.04
N ALA A 253 -18.20 -15.57 -6.86
CA ALA A 253 -19.61 -15.31 -6.59
C ALA A 253 -20.11 -14.03 -7.28
N GLU A 254 -21.33 -14.09 -7.84
CA GLU A 254 -22.04 -12.89 -8.29
C GLU A 254 -22.52 -12.06 -7.11
N VAL A 255 -22.30 -10.75 -7.18
CA VAL A 255 -22.69 -9.79 -6.15
C VAL A 255 -23.49 -8.64 -6.75
N LYS A 256 -24.35 -8.05 -5.92
CA LYS A 256 -25.19 -6.91 -6.29
C LYS A 256 -24.63 -5.62 -5.71
N ALA A 257 -24.94 -4.51 -6.37
CA ALA A 257 -24.69 -3.18 -5.83
C ALA A 257 -25.34 -3.03 -4.45
N GLY A 258 -24.60 -2.46 -3.50
CA GLY A 258 -24.98 -2.28 -2.10
C GLY A 258 -24.72 -3.49 -1.19
N GLN A 259 -24.21 -4.60 -1.71
CA GLN A 259 -23.89 -5.78 -0.91
C GLN A 259 -22.56 -5.61 -0.19
N THR A 260 -22.55 -5.80 1.14
CA THR A 260 -21.32 -5.88 1.93
C THR A 260 -20.68 -7.25 1.78
N VAL A 261 -19.44 -7.28 1.31
CA VAL A 261 -18.70 -8.50 0.97
C VAL A 261 -17.62 -8.85 1.97
N ALA A 262 -17.06 -7.84 2.65
CA ALA A 262 -16.09 -8.03 3.72
C ALA A 262 -16.33 -7.01 4.85
N ASN A 263 -16.03 -7.38 6.09
CA ASN A 263 -16.03 -6.49 7.24
C ASN A 263 -14.90 -6.84 8.22
N TRP A 264 -14.49 -5.84 9.02
CA TRP A 264 -13.47 -5.98 10.05
C TRP A 264 -13.63 -4.88 11.10
N ASP A 265 -12.93 -5.01 12.23
CA ASP A 265 -12.79 -3.93 13.19
C ASP A 265 -11.61 -3.03 12.78
N PRO A 266 -11.83 -1.73 12.49
CA PRO A 266 -10.76 -0.84 12.04
C PRO A 266 -9.81 -0.40 13.16
N HIS A 267 -10.11 -0.70 14.43
CA HIS A 267 -9.31 -0.31 15.57
C HIS A 267 -8.51 -1.46 16.16
N THR A 268 -8.65 -2.67 15.63
CA THR A 268 -7.93 -3.84 16.13
C THR A 268 -7.35 -4.68 15.00
N HIS A 269 -6.16 -5.22 15.25
CA HIS A 269 -5.56 -6.26 14.42
C HIS A 269 -5.87 -7.61 15.08
N PRO A 270 -6.75 -8.44 14.49
CA PRO A 270 -7.09 -9.74 15.07
C PRO A 270 -5.96 -10.75 14.87
N ILE A 271 -5.79 -11.64 15.84
CA ILE A 271 -4.97 -12.85 15.73
C ILE A 271 -5.93 -14.01 15.51
N VAL A 272 -5.90 -14.64 14.34
CA VAL A 272 -6.85 -15.67 13.90
C VAL A 272 -6.19 -17.03 13.96
N THR A 273 -6.93 -18.07 14.36
CA THR A 273 -6.45 -19.44 14.28
C THR A 273 -6.74 -20.11 12.94
N GLU A 274 -5.78 -20.89 12.43
CA GLU A 274 -5.95 -21.75 11.25
C GLU A 274 -6.37 -23.18 11.60
N VAL A 275 -6.32 -23.57 12.88
CA VAL A 275 -6.66 -24.92 13.34
C VAL A 275 -7.71 -24.89 14.45
N ALA A 276 -8.58 -25.89 14.47
CA ALA A 276 -9.54 -26.09 15.55
C ALA A 276 -8.89 -26.88 16.69
N GLY A 277 -9.08 -26.43 17.93
CA GLY A 277 -8.44 -27.04 19.09
C GLY A 277 -8.87 -26.42 20.40
N ARG A 278 -8.26 -26.88 21.50
CA ARG A 278 -8.47 -26.34 22.83
C ARG A 278 -7.38 -25.32 23.14
N VAL A 279 -7.78 -24.14 23.61
CA VAL A 279 -6.87 -23.06 24.01
C VAL A 279 -6.13 -23.44 25.28
N ARG A 280 -4.81 -23.23 25.27
CA ARG A 280 -3.94 -23.31 26.44
C ARG A 280 -3.09 -22.05 26.57
N TYR A 281 -3.11 -21.44 27.74
CA TYR A 281 -2.24 -20.32 28.08
C TYR A 281 -0.82 -20.75 28.41
N ILE A 282 0.14 -19.98 27.89
CA ILE A 282 1.57 -20.15 28.15
C ILE A 282 2.12 -18.82 28.62
N ASP A 283 2.82 -18.84 29.76
CA ASP A 283 3.39 -17.64 30.40
C ASP A 283 2.36 -16.55 30.77
N PHE A 284 1.10 -16.94 31.02
CA PHE A 284 0.08 -16.05 31.59
C PHE A 284 0.22 -16.05 33.11
N VAL A 285 0.77 -14.98 33.67
CA VAL A 285 0.92 -14.75 35.09
C VAL A 285 0.24 -13.42 35.41
N ASP A 286 -0.89 -13.50 36.11
CA ASP A 286 -1.70 -12.34 36.45
C ASP A 286 -0.91 -11.32 37.28
N GLY A 287 -1.12 -10.03 36.99
CA GLY A 287 -0.37 -8.91 37.55
C GLY A 287 1.09 -8.81 37.10
N VAL A 288 1.62 -9.78 36.36
CA VAL A 288 3.02 -9.83 35.92
C VAL A 288 3.14 -9.73 34.41
N THR A 289 2.64 -10.72 33.68
CA THR A 289 2.69 -10.74 32.22
C THR A 289 1.38 -10.30 31.58
N VAL A 290 0.29 -10.42 32.33
CA VAL A 290 -1.05 -10.02 31.92
C VAL A 290 -1.78 -9.30 33.06
N GLN A 291 -2.82 -8.54 32.72
CA GLN A 291 -3.69 -7.89 33.67
C GLN A 291 -5.14 -8.13 33.27
N SER A 292 -5.96 -8.65 34.18
CA SER A 292 -7.40 -8.77 34.00
C SER A 292 -8.06 -7.39 33.92
N SER A 293 -8.96 -7.23 32.95
CA SER A 293 -9.76 -6.04 32.73
C SER A 293 -11.19 -6.48 32.45
N ILE A 294 -12.10 -6.01 33.27
CA ILE A 294 -13.53 -6.23 33.09
C ILE A 294 -14.06 -5.02 32.34
N ASP A 295 -14.71 -5.26 31.21
CA ASP A 295 -15.44 -4.21 30.50
C ASP A 295 -16.72 -3.87 31.28
N GLU A 296 -16.82 -2.64 31.77
CA GLU A 296 -17.94 -2.16 32.58
C GLU A 296 -19.29 -2.19 31.84
N LEU A 297 -19.29 -2.16 30.50
CA LEU A 297 -20.50 -2.18 29.68
C LEU A 297 -21.00 -3.59 29.39
N THR A 298 -20.08 -4.51 29.07
CA THR A 298 -20.44 -5.88 28.67
C THR A 298 -20.35 -6.89 29.80
N GLY A 299 -19.63 -6.55 30.89
CA GLY A 299 -19.33 -7.46 31.99
C GLY A 299 -18.38 -8.60 31.60
N LEU A 300 -17.83 -8.58 30.38
CA LEU A 300 -16.91 -9.59 29.89
C LEU A 300 -15.52 -9.35 30.47
N GLU A 301 -14.93 -10.43 30.97
CA GLU A 301 -13.54 -10.43 31.42
C GLU A 301 -12.61 -10.59 30.21
N SER A 302 -11.67 -9.67 30.08
CA SER A 302 -10.61 -9.71 29.08
C SER A 302 -9.26 -9.60 29.77
N VAL A 303 -8.24 -10.17 29.13
CA VAL A 303 -6.88 -10.21 29.68
C VAL A 303 -5.99 -9.38 28.77
N VAL A 304 -5.35 -8.34 29.31
CA VAL A 304 -4.47 -7.44 28.55
C VAL A 304 -3.02 -7.82 28.82
N VAL A 305 -2.24 -8.01 27.76
CA VAL A 305 -0.81 -8.35 27.88
C VAL A 305 0.00 -7.13 28.31
N THR A 306 0.69 -7.24 29.44
CA THR A 306 1.50 -6.17 30.02
C THR A 306 2.80 -5.98 29.24
N ASP A 307 3.22 -4.74 29.00
CA ASP A 307 4.52 -4.43 28.35
C ASP A 307 5.70 -5.05 29.14
N PRO A 308 6.59 -5.83 28.50
CA PRO A 308 7.81 -6.36 29.12
C PRO A 308 8.64 -5.34 29.90
N LYS A 309 8.64 -4.06 29.49
CA LYS A 309 9.35 -2.97 30.18
C LYS A 309 8.79 -2.67 31.58
N ARG A 310 7.49 -2.93 31.80
CA ARG A 310 6.79 -2.71 33.08
C ARG A 310 6.89 -3.91 34.02
N ARG A 311 7.44 -5.04 33.56
CA ARG A 311 7.54 -6.28 34.34
C ARG A 311 8.78 -6.28 35.24
N GLY A 312 8.69 -6.98 36.37
CA GLY A 312 9.83 -7.21 37.27
C GLY A 312 10.97 -7.99 36.59
N SER A 313 12.20 -7.87 37.10
CA SER A 313 13.43 -8.38 36.48
C SER A 313 13.38 -9.86 36.07
N ASN A 314 12.72 -10.71 36.86
CA ASN A 314 12.60 -12.16 36.62
C ASN A 314 11.48 -12.54 35.63
N ALA A 315 10.65 -11.59 35.20
CA ALA A 315 9.51 -11.80 34.31
C ALA A 315 9.65 -11.12 32.95
N LYS A 316 10.81 -10.51 32.68
CA LYS A 316 11.11 -9.85 31.40
C LYS A 316 11.26 -10.83 30.24
N ASP A 317 11.65 -12.07 30.54
CA ASP A 317 11.87 -13.11 29.53
C ASP A 317 10.61 -13.95 29.25
N LEU A 318 9.57 -13.85 30.07
CA LEU A 318 8.29 -14.55 29.86
C LEU A 318 7.59 -14.01 28.61
N ARG A 319 7.07 -14.91 27.77
CA ARG A 319 6.42 -14.56 26.51
C ARG A 319 5.00 -15.12 26.48
N PRO A 320 3.99 -14.33 26.92
CA PRO A 320 2.59 -14.72 26.82
C PRO A 320 2.25 -15.22 25.44
N ALA A 321 1.74 -16.44 25.37
CA ALA A 321 1.34 -17.07 24.14
C ALA A 321 0.09 -17.91 24.37
N VAL A 322 -0.74 -18.00 23.32
CA VAL A 322 -1.85 -18.93 23.27
C VAL A 322 -1.45 -20.09 22.38
N ARG A 323 -1.56 -21.32 22.90
CA ARG A 323 -1.30 -22.55 22.16
C ARG A 323 -2.58 -23.34 21.99
N LEU A 324 -2.68 -24.08 20.89
CA LEU A 324 -3.80 -24.96 20.61
C LEU A 324 -3.41 -26.43 20.78
N GLU A 325 -4.25 -27.16 21.52
CA GLU A 325 -4.08 -28.58 21.81
C GLU A 325 -5.21 -29.42 21.21
N ASP A 326 -4.91 -30.69 20.92
CA ASP A 326 -5.90 -31.68 20.54
C ASP A 326 -6.71 -32.18 21.77
N LYS A 327 -7.69 -33.05 21.53
CA LYS A 327 -8.50 -33.65 22.61
C LYS A 327 -7.71 -34.53 23.59
N LYS A 328 -6.46 -34.89 23.26
CA LYS A 328 -5.56 -35.72 24.07
C LYS A 328 -4.48 -34.88 24.77
N GLY A 329 -4.52 -33.55 24.64
CA GLY A 329 -3.53 -32.63 25.23
C GLY A 329 -2.19 -32.62 24.49
N GLN A 330 -2.14 -33.03 23.23
CA GLN A 330 -0.97 -32.87 22.36
C GLN A 330 -1.05 -31.56 21.59
N ASP A 331 0.09 -30.90 21.45
CA ASP A 331 0.22 -29.65 20.71
C ASP A 331 -0.19 -29.87 19.23
N LEU A 332 -1.15 -29.08 18.76
CA LEU A 332 -1.49 -29.03 17.34
C LEU A 332 -0.38 -28.30 16.59
N LYS A 333 -0.21 -28.64 15.31
CA LYS A 333 0.75 -28.00 14.40
C LYS A 333 0.01 -27.14 13.38
N LEU A 334 0.67 -26.08 12.90
CA LEU A 334 0.11 -25.26 11.82
C LEU A 334 0.05 -26.07 10.51
N PRO A 335 -0.98 -25.89 9.67
CA PRO A 335 -1.15 -26.67 8.45
C PRO A 335 0.06 -26.55 7.53
N GLY A 336 0.65 -27.69 7.14
CA GLY A 336 1.79 -27.72 6.23
C GLY A 336 3.15 -27.38 6.86
N THR A 337 3.24 -27.23 8.20
CA THR A 337 4.51 -26.98 8.90
C THR A 337 4.66 -27.89 10.12
N ASP A 338 5.89 -28.04 10.61
CA ASP A 338 6.17 -28.72 11.89
C ASP A 338 6.09 -27.80 13.12
N ILE A 339 5.65 -26.56 12.91
CA ILE A 339 5.60 -25.51 13.94
C ILE A 339 4.35 -25.73 14.79
N PRO A 340 4.45 -25.71 16.14
CA PRO A 340 3.29 -25.75 17.01
C PRO A 340 2.34 -24.59 16.70
N ALA A 341 1.04 -24.83 16.74
CA ALA A 341 -0.02 -23.82 16.62
C ALA A 341 -0.05 -22.96 17.89
N GLN A 342 0.96 -22.10 17.98
CA GLN A 342 1.18 -21.19 19.10
C GLN A 342 1.30 -19.77 18.57
N SER A 343 0.46 -18.89 19.08
CA SER A 343 0.46 -17.47 18.76
C SER A 343 1.03 -16.69 19.94
N TYR A 344 2.22 -16.12 19.75
CA TYR A 344 2.80 -15.18 20.71
C TYR A 344 2.03 -13.86 20.71
N LEU A 345 1.79 -13.32 21.89
CA LEU A 345 0.99 -12.12 22.07
C LEU A 345 1.88 -10.91 22.40
N PRO A 346 1.84 -9.83 21.59
CA PRO A 346 2.60 -8.63 21.89
C PRO A 346 1.99 -7.84 23.05
N ALA A 347 2.76 -6.89 23.57
CA ALA A 347 2.27 -5.95 24.59
C ALA A 347 1.02 -5.21 24.12
N GLY A 348 0.03 -5.08 25.01
CA GLY A 348 -1.26 -4.44 24.73
C GLY A 348 -2.27 -5.33 23.99
N ALA A 349 -1.90 -6.54 23.59
CA ALA A 349 -2.86 -7.50 23.03
C ALA A 349 -3.94 -7.83 24.08
N ILE A 350 -5.20 -7.84 23.64
CA ILE A 350 -6.38 -8.12 24.43
C ILE A 350 -6.86 -9.53 24.08
N VAL A 351 -6.88 -10.42 25.07
CA VAL A 351 -7.33 -11.81 24.94
C VAL A 351 -8.70 -11.91 25.57
N SER A 352 -9.69 -12.33 24.78
CA SER A 352 -11.10 -12.46 25.24
C SER A 352 -11.53 -13.91 25.47
N ILE A 353 -10.74 -14.88 25.01
CA ILE A 353 -11.04 -16.30 25.16
C ILE A 353 -10.42 -16.81 26.45
N GLN A 354 -11.09 -17.72 27.15
CA GLN A 354 -10.60 -18.29 28.41
C GLN A 354 -9.69 -19.51 28.17
N ASP A 355 -8.82 -19.80 29.14
CA ASP A 355 -8.00 -21.01 29.14
C ASP A 355 -8.88 -22.26 29.13
N GLY A 356 -8.54 -23.23 28.28
CA GLY A 356 -9.30 -24.46 28.11
C GLY A 356 -10.58 -24.34 27.27
N ALA A 357 -10.88 -23.18 26.67
CA ALA A 357 -12.00 -23.04 25.74
C ALA A 357 -11.72 -23.75 24.40
N GLU A 358 -12.77 -24.24 23.73
CA GLU A 358 -12.67 -24.78 22.37
C GLU A 358 -12.79 -23.64 21.35
N VAL A 359 -11.87 -23.60 20.38
CA VAL A 359 -11.90 -22.66 19.24
C VAL A 359 -11.92 -23.43 17.93
N GLY A 360 -12.65 -22.91 16.96
CA GLY A 360 -12.72 -23.40 15.60
C GLY A 360 -11.74 -22.68 14.67
N VAL A 361 -11.57 -23.20 13.45
CA VAL A 361 -10.79 -22.53 12.40
C VAL A 361 -11.41 -21.17 12.08
N GLY A 362 -10.60 -20.11 12.05
CA GLY A 362 -11.02 -18.74 11.78
C GLY A 362 -11.45 -17.93 13.01
N ASP A 363 -11.46 -18.52 14.21
CA ASP A 363 -11.77 -17.78 15.43
C ASP A 363 -10.66 -16.80 15.80
N VAL A 364 -11.04 -15.64 16.36
CA VAL A 364 -10.11 -14.61 16.81
C VAL A 364 -9.64 -14.92 18.24
N ILE A 365 -8.38 -15.30 18.40
CA ILE A 365 -7.75 -15.62 19.69
C ILE A 365 -7.51 -14.36 20.53
N ALA A 366 -7.01 -13.31 19.89
CA ALA A 366 -6.67 -12.05 20.55
C ALA A 366 -6.81 -10.87 19.58
N ARG A 367 -6.89 -9.66 20.13
CA ARG A 367 -6.98 -8.42 19.37
C ARG A 367 -5.87 -7.48 19.79
N ILE A 368 -5.13 -6.93 18.84
CA ILE A 368 -4.10 -5.92 19.11
C ILE A 368 -4.71 -4.55 18.79
N PRO A 369 -4.91 -3.66 19.78
CA PRO A 369 -5.38 -2.30 19.52
C PRO A 369 -4.43 -1.59 18.56
N GLN A 370 -4.97 -1.03 17.49
CA GLN A 370 -4.23 -0.17 16.58
C GLN A 370 -4.46 1.29 16.96
N GLU A 371 -3.39 2.07 17.04
CA GLU A 371 -3.54 3.52 17.07
C GLU A 371 -4.20 3.95 15.77
N SER A 372 -5.34 4.65 15.86
CA SER A 372 -6.09 5.12 14.70
C SER A 372 -5.14 5.80 13.71
N SER A 373 -5.17 5.36 12.44
CA SER A 373 -4.38 5.88 11.33
C SER A 373 -4.14 7.37 11.49
N LYS A 374 -2.86 7.77 11.57
CA LYS A 374 -2.48 9.18 11.44
C LYS A 374 -3.14 9.69 10.16
N THR A 375 -3.89 10.77 10.25
CA THR A 375 -4.45 11.46 9.08
C THR A 375 -3.32 11.63 8.08
N ARG A 376 -3.45 11.10 6.85
CA ARG A 376 -2.54 11.42 5.74
C ARG A 376 -2.59 12.93 5.58
N ASP A 377 -1.59 13.61 6.12
CA ASP A 377 -1.55 15.05 6.19
C ASP A 377 -1.24 15.58 4.79
N ILE A 378 -2.27 16.10 4.13
CA ILE A 378 -2.19 16.78 2.84
C ILE A 378 -1.15 17.91 2.88
N THR A 379 -0.88 18.50 4.06
CA THR A 379 0.04 19.63 4.23
C THR A 379 1.53 19.26 4.19
N GLY A 380 1.86 17.95 4.14
CA GLY A 380 3.23 17.42 4.03
C GLY A 380 3.65 16.95 2.62
N GLY A 381 2.78 17.09 1.61
CA GLY A 381 2.94 16.42 0.31
C GLY A 381 4.21 16.74 -0.47
N LEU A 382 4.63 18.01 -0.53
CA LEU A 382 5.80 18.37 -1.35
C LEU A 382 7.15 17.92 -0.74
N PRO A 383 7.41 18.08 0.58
CA PRO A 383 8.55 17.44 1.22
C PRO A 383 8.63 15.94 0.94
N ARG A 384 7.47 15.26 0.95
CA ARG A 384 7.37 13.83 0.61
C ARG A 384 7.81 13.56 -0.83
N VAL A 385 7.34 14.34 -1.80
CA VAL A 385 7.78 14.24 -3.22
C VAL A 385 9.29 14.47 -3.35
N ALA A 386 9.85 15.44 -2.63
CA ALA A 386 11.28 15.67 -2.63
C ALA A 386 12.07 14.49 -2.04
N ASP A 387 11.62 13.91 -0.92
CA ASP A 387 12.25 12.73 -0.32
C ASP A 387 12.22 11.51 -1.26
N LEU A 388 11.13 11.32 -2.02
CA LEU A 388 11.01 10.27 -3.03
C LEU A 388 12.00 10.46 -4.19
N PHE A 389 12.12 11.68 -4.75
CA PHE A 389 13.09 11.96 -5.81
C PHE A 389 14.55 11.92 -5.34
N GLU A 390 14.79 12.24 -4.07
CA GLU A 390 16.13 12.08 -3.46
C GLU A 390 16.43 10.63 -3.04
N ALA A 391 15.48 9.70 -3.21
CA ALA A 391 15.57 8.33 -2.72
C ALA A 391 16.09 8.27 -1.27
N ARG A 392 15.59 9.18 -0.42
CA ARG A 392 16.00 9.27 0.98
C ARG A 392 15.45 8.07 1.73
N LYS A 393 16.32 7.48 2.56
CA LYS A 393 15.89 6.43 3.48
C LYS A 393 14.89 7.03 4.47
N PRO A 394 13.68 6.45 4.59
CA PRO A 394 12.72 6.89 5.59
C PRO A 394 13.31 6.78 7.00
N LYS A 395 12.84 7.62 7.93
CA LYS A 395 13.29 7.55 9.33
C LYS A 395 12.94 6.21 9.96
N GLU A 396 11.78 5.69 9.61
CA GLU A 396 11.25 4.41 10.07
C GLU A 396 10.85 3.57 8.84
N PRO A 397 11.85 2.94 8.17
CA PRO A 397 11.61 2.21 6.94
C PRO A 397 10.89 0.89 7.23
N ALA A 398 9.88 0.57 6.42
CA ALA A 398 9.33 -0.76 6.35
C ALA A 398 10.45 -1.76 6.05
N ILE A 399 10.41 -2.91 6.70
CA ILE A 399 11.32 -4.02 6.40
C ILE A 399 10.53 -4.97 5.51
N LEU A 400 11.05 -5.24 4.32
CA LEU A 400 10.46 -6.15 3.36
C LEU A 400 11.09 -7.55 3.51
N ALA A 401 10.35 -8.59 3.14
CA ALA A 401 10.85 -9.96 3.14
C ALA A 401 11.91 -10.13 2.04
N GLU A 402 13.11 -10.59 2.43
CA GLU A 402 14.23 -10.82 1.50
C GLU A 402 14.00 -12.03 0.59
N VAL A 403 13.28 -13.03 1.11
CA VAL A 403 12.96 -14.28 0.43
C VAL A 403 11.50 -14.65 0.67
N SER A 404 10.92 -15.43 -0.25
CA SER A 404 9.58 -16.02 -0.05
C SER A 404 9.71 -17.26 0.82
N GLY A 405 8.83 -17.43 1.81
CA GLY A 405 8.91 -18.57 2.71
C GLY A 405 8.03 -18.46 3.96
N VAL A 406 8.25 -19.38 4.89
CA VAL A 406 7.54 -19.43 6.17
C VAL A 406 8.32 -18.68 7.23
N VAL A 407 7.65 -17.77 7.93
CA VAL A 407 8.21 -16.95 9.00
C VAL A 407 8.31 -17.74 10.30
N SER A 408 9.43 -17.59 11.01
CA SER A 408 9.63 -18.07 12.38
C SER A 408 10.47 -17.08 13.17
N PHE A 409 10.49 -17.21 14.50
CA PHE A 409 11.31 -16.34 15.34
C PHE A 409 12.42 -17.11 16.04
N GLY A 410 13.66 -16.69 15.80
CA GLY A 410 14.83 -17.26 16.44
C GLY A 410 15.06 -16.74 17.86
N LYS A 411 16.21 -17.11 18.44
CA LYS A 411 16.62 -16.63 19.75
C LYS A 411 16.94 -15.12 19.72
N ASP A 412 16.30 -14.37 20.61
CA ASP A 412 16.55 -12.93 20.75
C ASP A 412 18.01 -12.62 21.10
N THR A 413 18.50 -11.51 20.56
CA THR A 413 19.77 -10.89 20.97
C THR A 413 19.48 -9.69 21.88
N LYS A 414 20.49 -9.16 22.58
CA LYS A 414 20.36 -7.91 23.36
C LYS A 414 19.86 -6.77 22.47
N GLY A 415 18.57 -6.44 22.61
CA GLY A 415 17.90 -5.30 21.95
C GLY A 415 17.31 -5.57 20.55
N LYS A 416 17.53 -6.75 19.96
CA LYS A 416 16.99 -7.14 18.65
C LYS A 416 16.26 -8.48 18.72
N GLN A 417 15.12 -8.58 18.04
CA GLN A 417 14.39 -9.80 17.77
C GLN A 417 14.89 -10.38 16.45
N ARG A 418 15.07 -11.70 16.40
CA ARG A 418 15.53 -12.40 15.20
C ARG A 418 14.33 -12.97 14.46
N LEU A 419 14.07 -12.45 13.28
CA LEU A 419 13.14 -13.03 12.32
C LEU A 419 13.91 -14.03 11.44
N VAL A 420 13.32 -15.19 11.19
CA VAL A 420 13.86 -16.20 10.29
C VAL A 420 12.81 -16.54 9.25
N ILE A 421 13.13 -16.38 7.97
CA ILE A 421 12.27 -16.80 6.86
C ILE A 421 12.89 -18.04 6.25
N LYS A 422 12.15 -19.15 6.26
CA LYS A 422 12.57 -20.42 5.66
C LYS A 422 11.97 -20.58 4.28
N ASP A 423 12.81 -20.65 3.26
CA ASP A 423 12.38 -20.81 1.87
C ASP A 423 11.87 -22.24 1.57
N ALA A 424 11.38 -22.46 0.35
CA ALA A 424 10.88 -23.76 -0.09
C ALA A 424 11.99 -24.84 -0.21
N GLU A 425 13.25 -24.42 -0.32
CA GLU A 425 14.44 -25.29 -0.43
C GLU A 425 14.99 -25.67 0.96
N GLY A 426 14.48 -25.02 2.01
CA GLY A 426 14.86 -25.22 3.40
C GLY A 426 15.99 -24.32 3.88
N ASN A 427 16.46 -23.35 3.09
CA ASN A 427 17.44 -22.36 3.53
C ASN A 427 16.77 -21.33 4.46
N GLU A 428 17.51 -20.90 5.46
CA GLU A 428 17.03 -19.94 6.46
C GLU A 428 17.68 -18.56 6.21
N HIS A 429 16.84 -17.54 6.03
CA HIS A 429 17.25 -16.14 5.97
C HIS A 429 16.95 -15.45 7.30
N GLU A 430 17.97 -14.91 7.97
CA GLU A 430 17.82 -14.27 9.28
C GLU A 430 17.89 -12.73 9.19
N ASP A 431 16.92 -12.05 9.78
CA ASP A 431 16.89 -10.59 9.93
C ASP A 431 16.81 -10.16 11.40
N LEU A 432 17.63 -9.18 11.77
CA LEU A 432 17.69 -8.65 13.13
C LEU A 432 16.90 -7.35 13.28
N ILE A 433 15.67 -7.46 13.77
CA ILE A 433 14.72 -6.36 13.91
C ILE A 433 14.82 -5.75 15.32
N PRO A 434 14.93 -4.42 15.48
CA PRO A 434 14.89 -3.80 16.80
C PRO A 434 13.58 -4.08 17.54
N LYS A 435 13.64 -4.44 18.83
CA LYS A 435 12.46 -4.85 19.63
C LYS A 435 11.35 -3.78 19.78
N TRP A 436 11.65 -2.52 19.48
CA TRP A 436 10.69 -1.43 19.53
C TRP A 436 9.88 -1.28 18.23
N ARG A 437 10.31 -1.93 17.14
CA ARG A 437 9.59 -1.95 15.88
C ARG A 437 8.45 -2.96 15.98
N HIS A 438 7.29 -2.60 15.42
CA HIS A 438 6.14 -3.49 15.38
C HIS A 438 6.26 -4.43 14.18
N ILE A 439 6.50 -5.71 14.46
CA ILE A 439 6.50 -6.76 13.45
C ILE A 439 5.06 -7.09 13.12
N VAL A 440 4.70 -6.97 11.86
CA VAL A 440 3.38 -7.24 11.32
C VAL A 440 3.37 -8.59 10.63
N VAL A 441 4.02 -9.61 11.16
CA VAL A 441 3.89 -10.99 10.67
C VAL A 441 3.90 -11.93 11.86
N PHE A 442 3.17 -13.03 11.75
CA PHE A 442 3.11 -14.05 12.79
C PHE A 442 4.03 -15.23 12.47
N GLU A 443 4.33 -16.00 13.51
CA GLU A 443 5.07 -17.25 13.35
C GLU A 443 4.22 -18.28 12.60
N GLY A 444 4.84 -18.96 11.64
CA GLY A 444 4.21 -19.89 10.71
C GLY A 444 3.48 -19.23 9.53
N GLU A 445 3.43 -17.89 9.47
CA GLU A 445 2.84 -17.17 8.34
C GLU A 445 3.72 -17.31 7.08
N HIS A 446 3.11 -17.45 5.91
CA HIS A 446 3.83 -17.50 4.64
C HIS A 446 3.88 -16.12 3.99
N VAL A 447 5.08 -15.63 3.71
CA VAL A 447 5.32 -14.33 3.06
C VAL A 447 5.96 -14.48 1.69
N GLU A 448 5.68 -13.55 0.79
CA GLU A 448 6.36 -13.45 -0.50
C GLU A 448 7.52 -12.45 -0.46
N LYS A 449 8.54 -12.67 -1.30
CA LYS A 449 9.67 -11.74 -1.44
C LYS A 449 9.16 -10.33 -1.76
N GLY A 450 9.62 -9.35 -0.98
CA GLY A 450 9.23 -7.96 -1.08
C GLY A 450 7.95 -7.60 -0.31
N GLU A 451 7.30 -8.55 0.36
CA GLU A 451 6.15 -8.27 1.23
C GLU A 451 6.58 -7.59 2.53
N THR A 452 5.74 -6.71 3.09
CA THR A 452 6.06 -5.95 4.29
C THR A 452 5.98 -6.81 5.55
N VAL A 453 7.11 -6.99 6.23
CA VAL A 453 7.26 -7.75 7.48
C VAL A 453 7.17 -6.85 8.71
N VAL A 454 7.68 -5.62 8.60
CA VAL A 454 7.65 -4.63 9.67
C VAL A 454 7.01 -3.37 9.16
N ASP A 455 6.04 -2.85 9.92
CA ASP A 455 5.30 -1.65 9.53
C ASP A 455 6.22 -0.43 9.40
N GLY A 456 5.97 0.38 8.39
CA GLY A 456 6.77 1.56 8.11
C GLY A 456 6.61 2.04 6.69
N GLU A 457 7.38 3.05 6.34
CA GLU A 457 7.37 3.63 5.01
C GLU A 457 8.31 2.83 4.09
N SER A 458 7.86 2.48 2.88
CA SER A 458 8.68 1.66 1.98
C SER A 458 9.89 2.42 1.44
N ASP A 459 11.08 1.82 1.55
CA ASP A 459 12.33 2.38 1.01
C ASP A 459 12.44 2.06 -0.50
N PRO A 460 12.53 3.07 -1.39
CA PRO A 460 12.70 2.86 -2.83
C PRO A 460 13.90 1.96 -3.18
N ARG A 461 14.96 1.98 -2.36
CA ARG A 461 16.18 1.19 -2.60
C ARG A 461 15.93 -0.30 -2.41
N ASP A 462 15.17 -0.66 -1.39
CA ASP A 462 14.78 -2.04 -1.12
C ASP A 462 13.78 -2.53 -2.17
N ILE A 463 12.85 -1.67 -2.62
CA ILE A 463 11.95 -2.01 -3.73
C ILE A 463 12.75 -2.33 -5.01
N LEU A 464 13.73 -1.49 -5.37
CA LEU A 464 14.56 -1.74 -6.55
C LEU A 464 15.31 -3.07 -6.45
N ARG A 465 15.94 -3.32 -5.30
CA ARG A 465 16.77 -4.51 -5.06
C ARG A 465 15.94 -5.81 -5.01
N LEU A 466 14.75 -5.76 -4.42
CA LEU A 466 13.92 -6.96 -4.20
C LEU A 466 12.93 -7.23 -5.33
N LEU A 467 12.34 -6.18 -5.89
CA LEU A 467 11.19 -6.24 -6.82
C LEU A 467 11.51 -5.73 -8.23
N GLY A 468 12.67 -5.08 -8.43
CA GLY A 468 13.14 -4.62 -9.74
C GLY A 468 12.60 -3.25 -10.17
N VAL A 469 13.00 -2.84 -11.38
CA VAL A 469 12.76 -1.50 -11.94
C VAL A 469 11.28 -1.22 -12.18
N GLU A 470 10.53 -2.18 -12.71
CA GLU A 470 9.11 -1.98 -13.04
C GLU A 470 8.27 -1.71 -11.78
N ARG A 471 8.51 -2.45 -10.70
CA ARG A 471 7.84 -2.23 -9.40
C ARG A 471 8.26 -0.95 -8.73
N LEU A 472 9.54 -0.58 -8.81
CA LEU A 472 10.01 0.74 -8.35
C LEU A 472 9.31 1.87 -9.10
N ALA A 473 9.26 1.79 -10.44
CA ALA A 473 8.64 2.81 -11.28
C ALA A 473 7.16 2.96 -10.93
N ALA A 474 6.42 1.85 -10.84
CA ALA A 474 5.02 1.86 -10.45
C ALA A 474 4.81 2.49 -9.06
N TYR A 475 5.67 2.16 -8.08
CA TYR A 475 5.60 2.73 -6.73
C TYR A 475 5.87 4.23 -6.72
N LEU A 476 6.97 4.69 -7.33
CA LEU A 476 7.36 6.10 -7.35
C LEU A 476 6.34 6.95 -8.10
N VAL A 477 5.91 6.50 -9.29
CA VAL A 477 4.86 7.19 -10.06
C VAL A 477 3.59 7.30 -9.23
N LYS A 478 3.15 6.21 -8.59
CA LYS A 478 1.96 6.22 -7.74
C LYS A 478 2.08 7.20 -6.57
N GLU A 479 3.10 7.07 -5.75
CA GLU A 479 3.27 7.90 -4.54
C GLU A 479 3.37 9.39 -4.88
N ILE A 480 4.08 9.74 -5.96
CA ILE A 480 4.19 11.12 -6.42
C ILE A 480 2.84 11.60 -6.97
N GLN A 481 2.18 10.80 -7.81
CA GLN A 481 0.88 11.15 -8.39
C GLN A 481 -0.19 11.36 -7.32
N ASP A 482 -0.24 10.51 -6.29
CA ASP A 482 -1.24 10.62 -5.24
C ASP A 482 -1.16 11.97 -4.52
N VAL A 483 0.04 12.53 -4.35
CA VAL A 483 0.22 13.88 -3.80
C VAL A 483 -0.44 14.95 -4.70
N TYR A 484 -0.25 14.86 -6.02
CA TYR A 484 -0.84 15.80 -6.97
C TYR A 484 -2.35 15.59 -7.16
N ARG A 485 -2.81 14.33 -7.23
CA ARG A 485 -4.22 13.94 -7.36
C ARG A 485 -5.05 14.35 -6.16
N LEU A 486 -4.51 14.20 -4.95
CA LEU A 486 -5.16 14.70 -3.72
C LEU A 486 -5.46 16.20 -3.78
N GLN A 487 -4.79 16.94 -4.67
CA GLN A 487 -5.00 18.37 -4.89
C GLN A 487 -5.70 18.69 -6.23
N GLY A 488 -6.20 17.67 -6.93
CA GLY A 488 -6.91 17.82 -8.19
C GLY A 488 -6.01 18.10 -9.40
N VAL A 489 -4.69 17.98 -9.27
CA VAL A 489 -3.75 18.13 -10.38
C VAL A 489 -3.48 16.75 -10.98
N LYS A 490 -3.71 16.60 -12.28
CA LYS A 490 -3.35 15.40 -13.04
C LYS A 490 -2.07 15.67 -13.82
N ILE A 491 -1.03 14.90 -13.52
CA ILE A 491 0.22 14.88 -14.31
C ILE A 491 0.19 13.60 -15.15
N ASN A 492 0.80 13.58 -16.33
CA ASN A 492 0.97 12.31 -17.05
C ASN A 492 2.18 11.56 -16.51
N ASP A 493 2.03 10.25 -16.27
CA ASP A 493 3.07 9.36 -15.72
C ASP A 493 4.41 9.48 -16.47
N LYS A 494 4.41 9.77 -17.79
CA LYS A 494 5.62 9.89 -18.62
C LYS A 494 6.58 10.99 -18.13
N HIS A 495 6.07 12.04 -17.50
CA HIS A 495 6.90 13.12 -16.95
C HIS A 495 7.66 12.64 -15.72
N ILE A 496 7.00 11.89 -14.84
CA ILE A 496 7.66 11.33 -13.64
C ILE A 496 8.66 10.25 -14.07
N GLU A 497 8.30 9.41 -15.04
CA GLU A 497 9.19 8.40 -15.63
C GLU A 497 10.47 8.99 -16.22
N ALA A 498 10.39 10.17 -16.87
CA ALA A 498 11.57 10.87 -17.38
C ALA A 498 12.56 11.27 -16.27
N ILE A 499 12.06 11.60 -15.08
CA ILE A 499 12.90 11.88 -13.91
C ILE A 499 13.43 10.57 -13.29
N ILE A 500 12.59 9.53 -13.18
CA ILE A 500 13.00 8.21 -12.65
C ILE A 500 14.12 7.61 -13.51
N ARG A 501 14.08 7.79 -14.84
CA ARG A 501 15.19 7.39 -15.74
C ARG A 501 16.53 7.96 -15.26
N GLN A 502 16.57 9.22 -14.83
CA GLN A 502 17.80 9.85 -14.34
C GLN A 502 18.22 9.31 -12.96
N MET A 503 17.28 8.90 -12.13
CA MET A 503 17.58 8.22 -10.86
C MET A 503 18.26 6.86 -11.09
N LEU A 504 17.92 6.18 -12.19
CA LEU A 504 18.44 4.85 -12.56
C LEU A 504 19.67 4.90 -13.49
N ARG A 505 20.30 6.07 -13.67
CA ARG A 505 21.42 6.26 -14.61
C ARG A 505 22.71 5.52 -14.22
N LYS A 506 22.86 5.10 -12.97
CA LYS A 506 24.07 4.44 -12.46
C LYS A 506 23.86 2.94 -12.29
N VAL A 507 24.86 2.16 -12.68
CA VAL A 507 24.96 0.72 -12.46
C VAL A 507 26.18 0.49 -11.56
N GLU A 508 26.02 -0.30 -10.49
CA GLU A 508 27.10 -0.72 -9.59
C GLU A 508 27.51 -2.17 -9.84
#